data_AF-A0A928CME0-F1
#
_entry.id   AF-A0A928CME0-F1
#
_cell.length_a   1.000
_cell.length_b   1.000
_cell.length_c   1.000
_cell.angle_alpha   90.00
_cell.angle_beta   90.00
_cell.angle_gamma   90.00
#
_symmetry.space_group_name_H-M   'P 1'
#
loop_
_entity.id
_entity.type
_entity.pdbx_description
1 polymer ?
#
loop_
_entity_poly.entity_id
_entity_poly.type
_entity_poly.pdbx_seq_one_letter_code
_entity_poly.pdbx_strand_id
1 'polypeptide(L)'
;MMKSEKRRNRDFKRFAVPLTVAVLLLGTLICLALSVQGEALSPEEILRKENWNDKELRKAFVHSMSPAMDMDRKDEIIAHLSRQLHKRSPADQDRIRQEVIIDTVAVSLHQLRKMPYKERQNVINTIHDKAEKSYQAIQQDAKVRYDTARQMQSKEFEVFSKEVNRVIFSEFTPEERVQFAPLTKIWIKTMKTMGR
;
A
#
# COMPACT_ATOMS: atom_id res chain seq x y z
N MET A 1 57.16 5.13 -42.12
CA MET A 1 55.69 5.06 -41.99
C MET A 1 55.26 4.62 -40.58
N MET A 2 55.82 5.21 -39.50
CA MET A 2 55.72 4.65 -38.13
C MET A 2 55.47 5.70 -37.03
N LYS A 3 54.92 6.87 -37.38
CA LYS A 3 54.50 7.92 -36.42
C LYS A 3 52.98 8.16 -36.38
N SER A 4 52.21 7.55 -37.30
CA SER A 4 50.76 7.73 -37.42
C SER A 4 49.96 6.88 -36.40
N GLU A 5 50.35 5.62 -36.17
CA GLU A 5 49.60 4.72 -35.27
C GLU A 5 49.71 5.06 -33.77
N LYS A 6 50.87 5.54 -33.31
CA LYS A 6 51.08 5.91 -31.89
C LYS A 6 50.33 7.18 -31.47
N ARG A 7 49.92 8.04 -32.42
CA ARG A 7 49.05 9.22 -32.13
C ARG A 7 47.60 8.80 -32.03
N ARG A 8 47.11 8.00 -32.99
CA ARG A 8 45.72 7.51 -33.02
C ARG A 8 45.30 6.79 -31.74
N ASN A 9 46.20 5.98 -31.17
CA ASN A 9 45.94 5.23 -29.93
C ASN A 9 45.96 6.13 -28.66
N ARG A 10 46.65 7.27 -28.70
CA ARG A 10 46.70 8.25 -27.59
C ARG A 10 45.47 9.16 -27.59
N ASP A 11 45.01 9.53 -28.78
CA ASP A 11 43.78 10.29 -28.96
C ASP A 11 42.55 9.41 -28.65
N PHE A 12 42.56 8.13 -29.06
CA PHE A 12 41.52 7.18 -28.68
C PHE A 12 41.45 6.95 -27.16
N LYS A 13 42.60 6.83 -26.48
CA LYS A 13 42.64 6.76 -24.99
C LYS A 13 42.21 8.07 -24.31
N ARG A 14 42.51 9.24 -24.91
CA ARG A 14 42.06 10.56 -24.41
C ARG A 14 40.56 10.74 -24.47
N PHE A 15 39.87 10.11 -25.43
CA PHE A 15 38.40 10.11 -25.49
C PHE A 15 37.77 8.91 -24.76
N ALA A 16 38.41 7.75 -24.76
CA ALA A 16 37.87 6.53 -24.16
C ALA A 16 37.76 6.63 -22.62
N VAL A 17 38.74 7.25 -21.94
CA VAL A 17 38.70 7.41 -20.48
C VAL A 17 37.54 8.31 -20.02
N PRO A 18 37.36 9.55 -20.53
CA PRO A 18 36.21 10.36 -20.15
C PRO A 18 34.87 9.76 -20.60
N LEU A 19 34.83 9.03 -21.73
CA LEU A 19 33.61 8.35 -22.15
C LEU A 19 33.26 7.18 -21.22
N THR A 20 34.23 6.44 -20.71
CA THR A 20 34.01 5.33 -19.77
C THR A 20 33.56 5.86 -18.42
N VAL A 21 34.12 6.98 -17.96
CA VAL A 21 33.67 7.69 -16.75
C VAL A 21 32.25 8.24 -16.95
N ALA A 22 31.93 8.79 -18.12
CA ALA A 22 30.58 9.27 -18.44
C ALA A 22 29.56 8.13 -18.49
N VAL A 23 29.91 6.97 -19.05
CA VAL A 23 29.06 5.77 -19.08
C VAL A 23 28.90 5.18 -17.68
N LEU A 24 29.94 5.20 -16.84
CA LEU A 24 29.84 4.80 -15.43
C LEU A 24 28.94 5.76 -14.65
N LEU A 25 29.07 7.07 -14.86
CA LEU A 25 28.20 8.08 -14.24
C LEU A 25 26.75 7.96 -14.70
N LEU A 26 26.51 7.78 -16.01
CA LEU A 26 25.20 7.49 -16.58
C LEU A 26 24.65 6.16 -16.06
N GLY A 27 25.48 5.13 -15.94
CA GLY A 27 25.12 3.84 -15.34
C GLY A 27 24.73 3.99 -13.88
N THR A 28 25.46 4.77 -13.09
CA THR A 28 25.09 5.09 -11.70
C THR A 28 23.86 5.99 -11.62
N LEU A 29 23.64 6.91 -12.57
CA LEU A 29 22.44 7.74 -12.64
C LEU A 29 21.22 6.95 -13.08
N ILE A 30 21.37 5.98 -13.99
CA ILE A 30 20.31 5.05 -14.40
C ILE A 30 20.04 4.06 -13.26
N CYS A 31 21.06 3.55 -12.58
CA CYS A 31 20.90 2.75 -11.37
C CYS A 31 20.28 3.57 -10.23
N LEU A 32 20.65 4.84 -10.05
CA LEU A 32 20.01 5.74 -9.09
C LEU A 32 18.58 6.05 -9.51
N ALA A 33 18.28 6.26 -10.80
CA ALA A 33 16.92 6.45 -11.31
C ALA A 33 16.05 5.19 -11.15
N LEU A 34 16.64 4.01 -11.28
CA LEU A 34 16.00 2.71 -11.01
C LEU A 34 15.97 2.37 -9.50
N SER A 35 16.82 3.03 -8.69
CA SER A 35 16.96 2.88 -7.23
C SER A 35 16.42 4.08 -6.45
N VAL A 36 15.76 5.04 -7.12
CA VAL A 36 14.87 5.99 -6.47
C VAL A 36 13.75 5.10 -5.95
N GLN A 37 13.92 4.71 -4.70
CA GLN A 37 12.89 4.19 -3.83
C GLN A 37 11.76 5.20 -3.94
N GLY A 38 10.84 4.91 -4.85
CA GLY A 38 9.87 5.89 -5.34
C GLY A 38 9.26 6.61 -4.15
N GLU A 39 9.46 7.92 -4.12
CA GLU A 39 8.52 8.79 -3.42
C GLU A 39 7.12 8.33 -3.82
N ALA A 40 6.23 8.20 -2.84
CA ALA A 40 4.88 7.80 -3.12
C ALA A 40 4.32 8.79 -4.15
N LEU A 41 3.84 8.26 -5.30
CA LEU A 41 3.31 9.09 -6.37
C LEU A 41 2.28 10.07 -5.81
N SER A 42 2.39 11.34 -6.19
CA SER A 42 1.41 12.34 -5.80
C SER A 42 0.01 11.96 -6.32
N PRO A 43 -1.08 12.47 -5.71
CA PRO A 43 -2.43 12.33 -6.23
C PRO A 43 -2.55 12.58 -7.75
N GLU A 44 -1.93 13.65 -8.24
CA GLU A 44 -1.92 14.04 -9.65
C GLU A 44 -1.15 13.05 -10.52
N GLU A 45 -0.01 12.56 -10.03
CA GLU A 45 0.83 11.60 -10.74
C GLU A 45 0.12 10.25 -10.88
N ILE A 46 -0.57 9.80 -9.82
CA ILE A 46 -1.39 8.59 -9.87
C ILE A 46 -2.46 8.71 -10.96
N LEU A 47 -3.17 9.83 -11.00
CA LEU A 47 -4.29 10.03 -11.92
C LEU A 47 -3.84 10.20 -13.37
N ARG A 48 -2.66 10.78 -13.61
CA ARG A 48 -2.10 10.94 -14.97
C ARG A 48 -1.42 9.69 -15.50
N LYS A 49 -1.01 8.76 -14.64
CA LYS A 49 -0.28 7.55 -15.07
C LYS A 49 -1.24 6.56 -15.76
N GLU A 50 -0.93 6.25 -17.01
CA GLU A 50 -1.72 5.32 -17.83
C GLU A 50 -1.17 3.89 -17.81
N ASN A 51 0.15 3.75 -17.72
CA ASN A 51 0.85 2.46 -17.72
C ASN A 51 1.27 2.10 -16.31
N TRP A 52 0.72 0.99 -15.83
CA TRP A 52 0.96 0.44 -14.51
C TRP A 52 1.61 -0.92 -14.63
N ASN A 53 2.63 -1.21 -13.85
CA ASN A 53 2.97 -2.59 -13.51
C ASN A 53 2.28 -2.99 -12.19
N ASP A 54 2.26 -4.29 -11.91
CA ASP A 54 1.53 -4.82 -10.75
C ASP A 54 2.07 -4.30 -9.41
N LYS A 55 3.39 -4.13 -9.29
CA LYS A 55 4.04 -3.64 -8.08
C LYS A 55 3.71 -2.17 -7.82
N GLU A 56 3.72 -1.34 -8.86
CA GLU A 56 3.31 0.07 -8.79
C GLU A 56 1.83 0.20 -8.43
N LEU A 57 0.98 -0.60 -9.08
CA LEU A 57 -0.46 -0.58 -8.85
C LEU A 57 -0.78 -0.96 -7.41
N ARG A 58 -0.18 -2.04 -6.90
CA ARG A 58 -0.27 -2.46 -5.51
C ARG A 58 0.18 -1.36 -4.55
N LYS A 59 1.36 -0.77 -4.77
CA LYS A 59 1.88 0.32 -3.93
C LYS A 59 0.96 1.54 -3.92
N ALA A 60 0.41 1.92 -5.07
CA ALA A 60 -0.51 3.05 -5.16
C ALA A 60 -1.84 2.76 -4.44
N PHE A 61 -2.37 1.54 -4.53
CA PHE A 61 -3.53 1.14 -3.73
C PHE A 61 -3.23 1.23 -2.23
N VAL A 62 -2.10 0.68 -1.77
CA VAL A 62 -1.71 0.73 -0.35
C VAL A 62 -1.53 2.18 0.12
N HIS A 63 -0.85 3.00 -0.68
CA HIS A 63 -0.68 4.42 -0.39
C HIS A 63 -2.04 5.13 -0.31
N SER A 64 -2.98 4.79 -1.20
CA SER A 64 -4.29 5.42 -1.22
C SER A 64 -5.17 5.11 0.00
N MET A 65 -4.84 4.04 0.72
CA MET A 65 -5.49 3.67 1.97
C MET A 65 -4.86 4.34 3.19
N SER A 66 -3.73 5.06 3.02
CA SER A 66 -3.06 5.75 4.12
C SER A 66 -3.93 6.88 4.69
N PRO A 67 -3.96 7.08 6.03
CA PRO A 67 -4.62 8.22 6.65
C PRO A 67 -4.03 9.59 6.25
N ALA A 68 -2.78 9.61 5.74
CA ALA A 68 -2.08 10.84 5.36
C ALA A 68 -2.35 11.29 3.92
N MET A 69 -3.15 10.54 3.16
CA MET A 69 -3.46 10.87 1.76
C MET A 69 -4.56 11.93 1.67
N ASP A 70 -4.47 12.80 0.67
CA ASP A 70 -5.46 13.86 0.43
C ASP A 70 -6.87 13.26 0.27
N MET A 71 -7.73 13.57 1.23
CA MET A 71 -9.07 13.01 1.30
C MET A 71 -9.98 13.54 0.18
N ASP A 72 -9.69 14.71 -0.38
CA ASP A 72 -10.55 15.39 -1.35
C ASP A 72 -10.55 14.69 -2.72
N ARG A 73 -9.49 13.91 -3.01
CA ARG A 73 -9.33 13.19 -4.29
C ARG A 73 -9.28 11.68 -4.15
N LYS A 74 -9.50 11.17 -2.94
CA LYS A 74 -9.36 9.75 -2.62
C LYS A 74 -10.26 8.86 -3.47
N ASP A 75 -11.51 9.25 -3.66
CA ASP A 75 -12.46 8.48 -4.46
C ASP A 75 -12.08 8.44 -5.94
N GLU A 76 -11.58 9.56 -6.48
CA GLU A 76 -11.07 9.66 -7.85
C GLU A 76 -9.87 8.72 -8.06
N ILE A 77 -8.94 8.71 -7.10
CA ILE A 77 -7.76 7.84 -7.10
C ILE A 77 -8.16 6.37 -7.03
N ILE A 78 -9.03 5.99 -6.09
CA ILE A 78 -9.47 4.60 -5.94
C ILE A 78 -10.21 4.14 -7.21
N ALA A 79 -11.05 4.99 -7.80
CA ALA A 79 -11.74 4.67 -9.05
C ALA A 79 -10.76 4.51 -10.22
N HIS A 80 -9.75 5.36 -10.32
CA HIS A 80 -8.69 5.23 -11.31
C HIS A 80 -7.91 3.92 -11.16
N LEU A 81 -7.36 3.66 -9.97
CA LEU A 81 -6.61 2.43 -9.68
C LEU A 81 -7.46 1.19 -9.93
N SER A 82 -8.75 1.24 -9.58
CA SER A 82 -9.71 0.17 -9.87
C SER A 82 -9.83 -0.07 -11.37
N ARG A 83 -9.99 0.98 -12.20
CA ARG A 83 -10.02 0.83 -13.67
C ARG A 83 -8.73 0.20 -14.22
N GLN A 84 -7.58 0.56 -13.66
CA GLN A 84 -6.30 -0.05 -14.07
C GLN A 84 -6.20 -1.53 -13.68
N LEU A 85 -6.71 -1.89 -12.49
CA LEU A 85 -6.79 -3.29 -12.05
C LEU A 85 -7.67 -4.13 -12.97
N HIS A 86 -8.80 -3.60 -13.45
CA HIS A 86 -9.71 -4.31 -14.35
C HIS A 86 -9.10 -4.64 -15.73
N LYS A 87 -7.97 -4.01 -16.10
CA LYS A 87 -7.22 -4.37 -17.31
C LYS A 87 -6.42 -5.67 -17.17
N ARG A 88 -6.37 -6.27 -15.97
CA ARG A 88 -5.66 -7.51 -15.67
C ARG A 88 -6.55 -8.74 -15.79
N SER A 89 -5.93 -9.92 -15.87
CA SER A 89 -6.66 -11.19 -15.80
C SER A 89 -7.40 -11.32 -14.45
N PRO A 90 -8.56 -12.01 -14.37
CA PRO A 90 -9.25 -12.19 -13.10
C PRO A 90 -8.38 -12.78 -11.99
N ALA A 91 -7.50 -13.74 -12.33
CA ALA A 91 -6.57 -14.33 -11.37
C ALA A 91 -5.55 -13.31 -10.83
N ASP A 92 -5.04 -12.42 -11.69
CA ASP A 92 -4.14 -11.34 -11.26
C ASP A 92 -4.87 -10.28 -10.45
N GLN A 93 -6.12 -9.98 -10.77
CA GLN A 93 -6.95 -9.05 -9.99
C GLN A 93 -7.10 -9.55 -8.56
N ASP A 94 -7.49 -10.82 -8.39
CA ASP A 94 -7.66 -11.45 -7.08
C ASP A 94 -6.35 -11.47 -6.31
N ARG A 95 -5.24 -11.87 -6.94
CA ARG A 95 -3.90 -11.86 -6.33
C ARG A 95 -3.52 -10.46 -5.85
N ILE A 96 -3.64 -9.45 -6.71
CA ILE A 96 -3.28 -8.06 -6.37
C ILE A 96 -4.15 -7.53 -5.24
N ARG A 97 -5.47 -7.79 -5.22
CA ARG A 97 -6.34 -7.38 -4.11
C ARG A 97 -5.91 -7.98 -2.78
N GLN A 98 -5.61 -9.28 -2.75
CA GLN A 98 -5.14 -9.95 -1.54
C GLN A 98 -3.79 -9.39 -1.05
N GLU A 99 -2.85 -9.17 -1.98
CA GLU A 99 -1.56 -8.56 -1.68
C GLU A 99 -1.69 -7.12 -1.15
N VAL A 100 -2.59 -6.33 -1.73
CA VAL A 100 -2.90 -4.96 -1.26
C VAL A 100 -3.47 -4.99 0.15
N ILE A 101 -4.38 -5.91 0.45
CA ILE A 101 -4.96 -6.06 1.80
C ILE A 101 -3.84 -6.33 2.81
N ILE A 102 -2.98 -7.30 2.53
CA ILE A 102 -1.87 -7.67 3.42
C ILE A 102 -0.96 -6.47 3.70
N ASP A 103 -0.52 -5.79 2.64
CA ASP A 103 0.34 -4.63 2.77
C ASP A 103 -0.33 -3.46 3.50
N THR A 104 -1.62 -3.25 3.25
CA THR A 104 -2.35 -2.14 3.87
C THR A 104 -2.41 -2.32 5.38
N VAL A 105 -2.62 -3.55 5.88
CA VAL A 105 -2.61 -3.82 7.33
C VAL A 105 -1.23 -3.53 7.93
N ALA A 106 -0.16 -4.05 7.31
CA ALA A 106 1.21 -3.85 7.78
C ALA A 106 1.63 -2.36 7.75
N VAL A 107 1.33 -1.66 6.66
CA VAL A 107 1.65 -0.23 6.51
C VAL A 107 0.84 0.63 7.48
N SER A 108 -0.44 0.31 7.69
CA SER A 108 -1.30 1.05 8.63
C SER A 108 -0.75 1.00 10.06
N LEU A 109 -0.30 -0.17 10.52
CA LEU A 109 0.34 -0.30 11.83
C LEU A 109 1.61 0.56 11.94
N HIS A 110 2.48 0.49 10.93
CA HIS A 110 3.71 1.29 10.91
C HIS A 110 3.44 2.79 10.91
N GLN A 111 2.42 3.23 10.18
CA GLN A 111 2.01 4.63 10.15
C GLN A 111 1.48 5.09 11.50
N LEU A 112 0.62 4.31 12.15
CA LEU A 112 0.12 4.61 13.50
C LEU A 112 1.28 4.74 14.51
N ARG A 113 2.29 3.87 14.43
CA ARG A 113 3.47 3.91 15.30
C ARG A 113 4.32 5.17 15.13
N LYS A 114 4.39 5.71 13.91
CA LYS A 114 5.12 6.93 13.58
C LYS A 114 4.39 8.20 13.99
N MET A 115 3.07 8.15 14.18
CA MET A 115 2.28 9.32 14.57
C MET A 115 2.61 9.75 16.02
N PRO A 116 2.56 11.07 16.31
CA PRO A 116 2.56 11.57 17.68
C PRO A 116 1.44 10.93 18.50
N TYR A 117 1.68 10.72 19.80
CA TYR A 117 0.75 9.99 20.67
C TYR A 117 -0.69 10.52 20.64
N LYS A 118 -0.87 11.86 20.70
CA LYS A 118 -2.20 12.49 20.67
C LYS A 118 -2.94 12.24 19.36
N GLU A 119 -2.25 12.34 18.23
CA GLU A 119 -2.82 12.12 16.91
C GLU A 119 -3.19 10.64 16.71
N ARG A 120 -2.29 9.74 17.09
CA ARG A 120 -2.52 8.29 17.10
C ARG A 120 -3.77 7.93 17.91
N GLN A 121 -3.90 8.50 19.12
CA GLN A 121 -5.06 8.23 19.96
C GLN A 121 -6.36 8.76 19.33
N ASN A 122 -6.32 9.94 18.68
CA ASN A 122 -7.47 10.47 17.96
C ASN A 122 -7.90 9.57 16.80
N VAL A 123 -6.95 9.03 16.03
CA VAL A 123 -7.22 8.08 14.95
C VAL A 123 -7.82 6.79 15.51
N ILE A 124 -7.23 6.21 16.56
CA ILE A 124 -7.75 4.99 17.21
C ILE A 124 -9.19 5.21 17.71
N ASN A 125 -9.45 6.33 18.39
CA ASN A 125 -10.79 6.66 18.88
C ASN A 125 -11.80 6.84 17.73
N THR A 126 -11.39 7.50 16.64
CA THR A 126 -12.24 7.66 15.45
C THR A 126 -12.59 6.32 14.81
N ILE A 127 -11.63 5.40 14.74
CA ILE A 127 -11.86 4.04 14.23
C ILE A 127 -12.81 3.30 15.17
N HIS A 128 -12.64 3.46 16.49
CA HIS A 128 -13.51 2.85 17.50
C HIS A 128 -14.96 3.30 17.34
N ASP A 129 -15.20 4.60 17.26
CA ASP A 129 -16.55 5.16 17.12
C ASP A 129 -17.23 4.72 15.83
N LYS A 130 -16.47 4.64 14.73
CA LYS A 130 -16.98 4.10 13.46
C LYS A 130 -17.31 2.61 13.58
N ALA A 131 -16.44 1.82 14.19
CA ALA A 131 -16.68 0.39 14.40
C ALA A 131 -17.92 0.15 15.27
N GLU A 132 -18.13 0.95 16.31
CA GLU A 132 -19.30 0.84 17.19
C GLU A 132 -20.60 1.22 16.44
N LYS A 133 -20.60 2.32 15.69
CA LYS A 133 -21.75 2.72 14.84
C LYS A 133 -22.07 1.63 13.81
N SER A 134 -21.05 1.07 13.15
CA SER A 134 -21.24 -0.03 12.20
C SER A 134 -21.81 -1.28 12.87
N TYR A 135 -21.32 -1.65 14.05
CA TYR A 135 -21.87 -2.78 14.81
C TYR A 135 -23.33 -2.55 15.20
N GLN A 136 -23.69 -1.35 15.67
CA GLN A 136 -25.07 -1.00 15.97
C GLN A 136 -25.98 -1.10 14.75
N ALA A 137 -25.52 -0.62 13.58
CA ALA A 137 -26.26 -0.74 12.33
C ALA A 137 -26.51 -2.21 11.94
N ILE A 138 -25.52 -3.09 12.08
CA ILE A 138 -25.67 -4.54 11.85
C ILE A 138 -26.74 -5.15 12.78
N GLN A 139 -26.81 -4.68 14.02
CA GLN A 139 -27.82 -5.15 14.98
C GLN A 139 -29.23 -4.66 14.63
N GLN A 140 -29.37 -3.44 14.12
CA GLN A 140 -30.67 -2.79 13.92
C GLN A 140 -31.26 -3.01 12.53
N ASP A 141 -30.43 -3.19 11.51
CA ASP A 141 -30.86 -3.29 10.11
C ASP A 141 -30.53 -4.65 9.50
N ALA A 142 -31.56 -5.38 9.09
CA ALA A 142 -31.45 -6.71 8.49
C ALA A 142 -30.74 -6.70 7.12
N LYS A 143 -30.91 -5.64 6.32
CA LYS A 143 -30.21 -5.49 5.04
C LYS A 143 -28.73 -5.24 5.27
N VAL A 144 -28.38 -4.35 6.20
CA VAL A 144 -26.96 -4.11 6.57
C VAL A 144 -26.32 -5.39 7.10
N ARG A 145 -27.05 -6.17 7.92
CA ARG A 145 -26.59 -7.47 8.39
C ARG A 145 -26.38 -8.46 7.23
N TYR A 146 -27.33 -8.58 6.31
CA TYR A 146 -27.19 -9.47 5.16
C TYR A 146 -25.98 -9.08 4.28
N ASP A 147 -25.87 -7.80 3.93
CA ASP A 147 -24.79 -7.27 3.10
C ASP A 147 -23.42 -7.50 3.76
N THR A 148 -23.32 -7.27 5.07
CA THR A 148 -22.09 -7.52 5.82
C THR A 148 -21.77 -9.02 5.90
N ALA A 149 -22.76 -9.90 6.11
CA ALA A 149 -22.54 -11.34 6.20
C ALA A 149 -22.03 -11.90 4.88
N ARG A 150 -22.58 -11.40 3.76
CA ARG A 150 -22.10 -11.72 2.42
C ARG A 150 -20.65 -11.26 2.22
N GLN A 151 -20.28 -10.06 2.66
CA GLN A 151 -18.89 -9.59 2.58
C GLN A 151 -17.94 -10.46 3.40
N MET A 152 -18.38 -10.95 4.57
CA MET A 152 -17.56 -11.82 5.43
C MET A 152 -17.27 -13.19 4.82
N GLN A 153 -18.04 -13.61 3.81
CA GLN A 153 -17.80 -14.84 3.04
C GLN A 153 -16.85 -14.63 1.86
N SER A 154 -16.40 -13.39 1.61
CA SER A 154 -15.45 -13.10 0.52
C SER A 154 -14.03 -13.57 0.86
N LYS A 155 -13.25 -13.90 -0.18
CA LYS A 155 -11.83 -14.24 -0.05
C LYS A 155 -11.03 -13.06 0.48
N GLU A 156 -11.40 -11.85 0.08
CA GLU A 156 -10.80 -10.62 0.59
C GLU A 156 -10.95 -10.49 2.10
N PHE A 157 -12.14 -10.80 2.64
CA PHE A 157 -12.37 -10.78 4.07
C PHE A 157 -11.59 -11.88 4.80
N GLU A 158 -11.49 -13.08 4.23
CA GLU A 158 -10.69 -14.17 4.80
C GLU A 158 -9.22 -13.76 4.94
N VAL A 159 -8.64 -13.18 3.88
CA VAL A 159 -7.26 -12.69 3.87
C VAL A 159 -7.08 -11.55 4.88
N PHE A 160 -8.00 -10.57 4.89
CA PHE A 160 -7.96 -9.48 5.85
C PHE A 160 -8.01 -9.98 7.30
N SER A 161 -8.94 -10.88 7.62
CA SER A 161 -9.10 -11.45 8.95
C SER A 161 -7.85 -12.22 9.39
N LYS A 162 -7.28 -13.03 8.50
CA LYS A 162 -6.04 -13.76 8.76
C LYS A 162 -4.88 -12.81 9.06
N GLU A 163 -4.73 -11.75 8.27
CA GLU A 163 -3.64 -10.80 8.43
C GLU A 163 -3.80 -9.94 9.69
N VAL A 164 -5.00 -9.45 9.99
CA VAL A 164 -5.28 -8.71 11.23
C VAL A 164 -4.98 -9.59 12.45
N ASN A 165 -5.41 -10.85 12.45
CA ASN A 165 -5.10 -11.78 13.53
C ASN A 165 -3.58 -11.98 13.66
N ARG A 166 -2.89 -12.23 12.55
CA ARG A 166 -1.42 -12.36 12.54
C ARG A 166 -0.78 -11.14 13.21
N VAL A 167 -1.12 -9.94 12.77
CA VAL A 167 -0.56 -8.69 13.29
C VAL A 167 -0.84 -8.49 14.79
N ILE A 168 -2.06 -8.74 15.26
CA ILE A 168 -2.42 -8.64 16.69
C ILE A 168 -1.55 -9.59 17.55
N PHE A 169 -1.35 -10.83 17.10
CA PHE A 169 -0.63 -11.83 17.87
C PHE A 169 0.89 -11.78 17.72
N SER A 170 1.41 -11.41 16.55
CA SER A 170 2.85 -11.46 16.26
C SER A 170 3.55 -10.11 16.30
N GLU A 171 2.85 -9.00 16.04
CA GLU A 171 3.51 -7.70 15.87
C GLU A 171 3.14 -6.66 16.92
N PHE A 172 1.93 -6.71 17.50
CA PHE A 172 1.55 -5.75 18.53
C PHE A 172 2.38 -5.95 19.81
N THR A 173 2.86 -4.84 20.35
CA THR A 173 3.41 -4.74 21.71
C THR A 173 2.29 -4.96 22.75
N PRO A 174 2.63 -5.32 24.00
CA PRO A 174 1.65 -5.43 25.07
C PRO A 174 0.79 -4.17 25.24
N GLU A 175 1.39 -2.99 25.14
CA GLU A 175 0.71 -1.71 25.26
C GLU A 175 -0.26 -1.47 24.11
N GLU A 176 0.14 -1.79 22.87
CA GLU A 176 -0.74 -1.70 21.71
C GLU A 176 -1.92 -2.66 21.83
N ARG A 177 -1.72 -3.88 22.35
CA ARG A 177 -2.85 -4.80 22.59
C ARG A 177 -3.87 -4.21 23.56
N VAL A 178 -3.42 -3.50 24.60
CA VAL A 178 -4.32 -2.81 25.53
C VAL A 178 -5.05 -1.66 24.83
N GLN A 179 -4.36 -0.85 24.04
CA GLN A 179 -4.97 0.28 23.31
C GLN A 179 -6.01 -0.18 22.27
N PHE A 180 -5.75 -1.29 21.57
CA PHE A 180 -6.64 -1.83 20.54
C PHE A 180 -7.69 -2.80 21.09
N ALA A 181 -7.61 -3.22 22.35
CA ALA A 181 -8.56 -4.18 22.94
C ALA A 181 -10.04 -3.79 22.77
N PRO A 182 -10.46 -2.51 22.90
CA PRO A 182 -11.84 -2.10 22.63
C PRO A 182 -12.28 -2.40 21.19
N LEU A 183 -11.43 -2.10 20.21
CA LEU A 183 -11.66 -2.41 18.79
C LEU A 183 -11.74 -3.91 18.54
N THR A 184 -10.81 -4.69 19.11
CA THR A 184 -10.84 -6.15 19.01
C THR A 184 -12.11 -6.74 19.61
N LYS A 185 -12.63 -6.16 20.70
CA LYS A 185 -13.90 -6.59 21.30
C LYS A 185 -15.09 -6.35 20.37
N ILE A 186 -15.14 -5.21 19.69
CA ILE A 186 -16.18 -4.94 18.67
C ILE A 186 -16.06 -5.92 17.52
N TRP A 187 -14.84 -6.15 17.00
CA TRP A 187 -14.58 -7.13 15.96
C TRP A 187 -15.11 -8.53 16.33
N ILE A 188 -14.76 -9.04 17.52
CA ILE A 188 -15.24 -10.34 18.00
C ILE A 188 -16.76 -10.37 18.14
N LYS A 189 -17.39 -9.30 18.62
CA LYS A 189 -18.86 -9.21 18.70
C LYS A 189 -19.48 -9.30 17.31
N THR A 190 -18.97 -8.53 16.34
CA THR A 190 -19.42 -8.58 14.95
C THR A 190 -19.32 -9.99 14.38
N MET A 191 -18.16 -10.65 14.52
CA MET A 191 -17.97 -12.03 14.06
C MET A 191 -19.01 -13.00 14.66
N LYS A 192 -19.30 -12.88 15.96
CA LYS A 192 -20.27 -13.74 16.67
C LYS A 192 -21.71 -13.49 16.23
N THR A 193 -22.09 -12.25 15.94
CA THR A 193 -23.42 -11.90 15.43
C THR A 193 -23.70 -12.48 14.05
N MET A 194 -22.64 -12.77 13.29
CA MET A 194 -22.72 -13.15 11.89
C MET A 194 -22.45 -14.64 11.65
N GLY A 195 -21.80 -15.31 12.61
CA GLY A 195 -21.58 -16.76 12.63
C GLY A 195 -22.67 -17.56 13.36
N ARG A 196 -23.79 -16.93 13.72
CA ARG A 196 -25.02 -17.57 14.20
C ARG A 196 -26.13 -17.33 13.19
#